data_AF-A0A182MT52-F1
#
_entry.id   AF-A0A182MT52-F1
#
_cell.length_a   1.000
_cell.length_b   1.000
_cell.length_c   1.000
_cell.angle_alpha   90.00
_cell.angle_beta   90.00
_cell.angle_gamma   90.00
#
_symmetry.space_group_name_H-M   'P 1'
#
loop_
_entity.id
_entity.type
_entity.pdbx_description
1 polymer ?
#
loop_
_entity_poly.entity_id
_entity_poly.type
_entity_poly.pdbx_seq_one_letter_code
_entity_poly.pdbx_strand_id
1 'polypeptide(L)'
;MDPGVWSFGVLYGDVPTADRQQDVIQYVISLAQDEQKEQRVGVFTCWLLQLANSLTFTAMQSELASRLSSNYINLLQMNHHGRHVSSVQEPNMVFILLGNRTLAYNDYNTHLWIAHIPIERKTIVLFELATDTTQALEIGQLLLALGVWNVILIATNTDAMFAFQYGPLRILNFTGYPVSSMLFFDRLQTLENRDLKAAYRKDIHTRTPCLHVPGEDLRLFKLFADTVNLGLHVEEMQCQQNESIVQCSSRYMDKDFLMNRFFCENYNKFTVNCMQMEQIGIATPSGRLLTIWEILLLPFQQSVWWIIIAIFVGFQLLEIIVPTLFDNSLVSLALFGFEKRKLRFTGRSEIVIATALIVMFFLLKCAYEAKLISYITKTPRYPGALTIRELRERNITVYHEHFNTTQMNKLEGLLVNLYGETVAFEGATILENTIALNIEMLLNGIEGLYDTPYNILEEIVFEMLPFYSFHPKSPIREPFLQFYQRAFEAGLPLHWEQQPFQVTKFTSLLDSFDHFE
;
A
#
# COMPACT_ATOMS: atom_id res chain seq x y z
N MET A 1 0.52 -43.54 -13.37
CA MET A 1 -0.85 -44.08 -13.43
C MET A 1 -1.41 -43.63 -14.76
N ASP A 2 -1.47 -44.56 -15.71
CA ASP A 2 -1.98 -44.29 -17.06
C ASP A 2 -3.48 -43.95 -17.01
N PRO A 3 -3.95 -42.91 -17.71
CA PRO A 3 -5.37 -42.67 -17.85
C PRO A 3 -5.90 -43.58 -18.96
N GLY A 4 -6.74 -44.54 -18.56
CA GLY A 4 -7.46 -45.42 -19.47
C GLY A 4 -8.32 -44.64 -20.46
N VAL A 5 -8.05 -44.87 -21.74
CA VAL A 5 -8.87 -44.42 -22.87
C VAL A 5 -10.16 -45.24 -22.86
N TRP A 6 -11.26 -44.63 -22.44
CA TRP A 6 -12.61 -45.18 -22.66
C TRP A 6 -13.21 -44.51 -23.90
N SER A 7 -13.09 -45.18 -25.05
CA SER A 7 -13.79 -44.79 -26.27
C SER A 7 -15.16 -45.45 -26.31
N PHE A 8 -16.23 -44.69 -26.00
CA PHE A 8 -17.59 -45.08 -26.37
C PHE A 8 -17.86 -44.59 -27.79
N GLY A 9 -17.73 -45.48 -28.77
CA GLY A 9 -18.11 -45.19 -30.16
C GLY A 9 -19.62 -45.30 -30.32
N VAL A 10 -20.30 -44.17 -30.39
CA VAL A 10 -21.66 -44.07 -30.94
C VAL A 10 -21.51 -43.58 -32.38
N LEU A 11 -21.90 -44.42 -33.34
CA LEU A 11 -21.98 -44.07 -34.75
C LEU A 11 -23.13 -43.05 -34.95
N TYR A 12 -22.81 -41.78 -35.07
CA TYR A 12 -23.77 -40.74 -35.45
C TYR A 12 -23.89 -40.67 -36.98
N GLY A 13 -25.10 -40.89 -37.49
CA GLY A 13 -25.48 -40.45 -38.83
C GLY A 13 -25.65 -38.94 -38.86
N ASP A 14 -25.46 -38.34 -40.04
CA ASP A 14 -25.55 -36.89 -40.27
C ASP A 14 -26.84 -36.29 -39.68
N VAL A 15 -26.71 -35.60 -38.55
CA VAL A 15 -27.80 -34.82 -37.95
C VAL A 15 -28.00 -33.59 -38.83
N PRO A 16 -29.25 -33.22 -39.19
CA PRO A 16 -29.51 -32.00 -39.94
C PRO A 16 -28.91 -30.78 -39.24
N THR A 17 -28.18 -29.94 -39.99
CA THR A 17 -27.47 -28.77 -39.46
C THR A 17 -28.37 -27.77 -38.73
N ALA A 18 -29.66 -27.68 -39.10
CA ALA A 18 -30.63 -26.81 -38.43
C ALA A 18 -30.95 -27.27 -36.99
N ASP A 19 -31.02 -28.57 -36.75
CA ASP A 19 -31.31 -29.13 -35.42
C ASP A 19 -30.14 -28.86 -34.47
N ARG A 20 -28.91 -29.06 -34.97
CA ARG A 20 -27.69 -28.80 -34.20
C ARG A 20 -27.55 -27.34 -33.77
N GLN A 21 -27.86 -26.38 -34.64
CA GLN A 21 -27.78 -24.95 -34.28
C GLN A 21 -28.71 -24.62 -33.12
N GLN A 22 -29.93 -25.17 -33.13
CA GLN A 22 -30.90 -24.97 -32.07
C GLN A 22 -30.43 -25.55 -30.73
N ASP A 23 -29.81 -26.75 -30.77
CA ASP A 23 -29.26 -27.38 -29.58
C ASP A 23 -28.08 -26.59 -29.01
N VAL A 24 -27.18 -26.07 -29.87
CA VAL A 24 -26.07 -25.20 -29.45
C VAL A 24 -26.59 -23.92 -28.80
N ILE A 25 -27.61 -23.26 -29.38
CA ILE A 25 -28.25 -22.08 -28.78
C ILE A 25 -28.76 -22.41 -27.37
N GLN A 26 -29.51 -23.51 -27.24
CA GLN A 26 -30.09 -23.93 -25.96
C GLN A 26 -29.00 -24.21 -24.92
N TYR A 27 -27.93 -24.88 -25.31
CA TYR A 27 -26.80 -25.18 -24.45
C TYR A 27 -26.05 -23.92 -24.00
N VAL A 28 -25.73 -23.00 -24.92
CA VAL A 28 -25.04 -21.74 -24.62
C VAL A 28 -25.86 -20.90 -23.63
N ILE A 29 -27.18 -20.88 -23.78
CA ILE A 29 -28.08 -20.21 -22.83
C ILE A 29 -28.04 -20.89 -21.46
N SER A 30 -28.05 -22.23 -21.41
CA SER A 30 -27.95 -22.95 -20.14
C SER A 30 -26.64 -22.64 -19.41
N LEU A 31 -25.51 -22.57 -20.14
CA LEU A 31 -24.24 -22.14 -19.58
C LEU A 31 -24.31 -20.72 -19.03
N ALA A 32 -24.87 -19.78 -19.79
CA ALA A 32 -25.01 -18.39 -19.34
C ALA A 32 -25.86 -18.28 -18.07
N GLN A 33 -26.93 -19.07 -17.96
CA GLN A 33 -27.80 -19.13 -16.79
C GLN A 33 -27.10 -19.74 -15.57
N ASP A 34 -26.31 -20.80 -15.76
CA ASP A 34 -25.57 -21.42 -14.67
C ASP A 34 -24.50 -20.46 -14.12
N GLU A 35 -23.81 -19.74 -15.00
CA GLU A 35 -22.88 -18.68 -14.64
C GLU A 35 -23.55 -17.49 -13.93
N GLN A 36 -24.74 -17.11 -14.40
CA GLN A 36 -25.55 -16.08 -13.75
C GLN A 36 -25.95 -16.49 -12.32
N LYS A 37 -26.28 -17.77 -12.08
CA LYS A 37 -26.60 -18.28 -10.74
C LYS A 37 -25.37 -18.30 -9.82
N GLU A 38 -24.19 -18.59 -10.36
CA GLU A 38 -22.93 -18.54 -9.60
C GLU A 38 -22.58 -17.10 -9.20
N GLN A 39 -22.92 -16.11 -10.05
CA GLN A 39 -22.74 -14.71 -9.72
C GLN A 39 -23.73 -14.23 -8.65
N ARG A 40 -23.24 -14.08 -7.42
CA ARG A 40 -24.08 -13.73 -6.26
C ARG A 40 -24.56 -12.26 -6.22
N VAL A 41 -23.89 -11.35 -6.94
CA VAL A 41 -24.15 -9.91 -6.85
C VAL A 41 -23.95 -9.22 -8.21
N GLY A 42 -24.84 -8.27 -8.53
CA GLY A 42 -24.73 -7.37 -9.69
C GLY A 42 -25.56 -7.77 -10.91
N VAL A 43 -25.44 -6.98 -11.97
CA VAL A 43 -26.10 -7.24 -13.27
C VAL A 43 -25.20 -8.16 -14.09
N PHE A 44 -25.75 -9.28 -14.57
CA PHE A 44 -25.05 -10.18 -15.48
C PHE A 44 -25.10 -9.60 -16.89
N THR A 45 -23.95 -9.13 -17.39
CA THR A 45 -23.81 -8.48 -18.69
C THR A 45 -23.11 -9.42 -19.67
N CYS A 46 -23.70 -9.62 -20.84
CA CYS A 46 -23.12 -10.43 -21.91
C CYS A 46 -22.80 -9.55 -23.11
N TRP A 47 -21.63 -9.77 -23.70
CA TRP A 47 -21.30 -9.20 -25.01
C TRP A 47 -21.57 -10.23 -26.09
N LEU A 48 -22.33 -9.84 -27.12
CA LEU A 48 -22.71 -10.69 -28.24
C LEU A 48 -22.11 -10.10 -29.53
N LEU A 49 -20.95 -10.62 -29.91
CA LEU A 49 -20.12 -10.11 -31.00
C LEU A 49 -20.31 -10.96 -32.26
N GLN A 50 -21.01 -10.46 -33.27
CA GLN A 50 -21.13 -11.15 -34.57
C GLN A 50 -20.01 -10.69 -35.51
N LEU A 51 -19.04 -11.56 -35.77
CA LEU A 51 -17.92 -11.31 -36.68
C LEU A 51 -18.13 -11.93 -38.06
N ALA A 52 -19.05 -12.90 -38.17
CA ALA A 52 -19.46 -13.55 -39.41
C ALA A 52 -20.44 -12.68 -40.22
N ASN A 53 -20.21 -12.56 -41.53
CA ASN A 53 -21.19 -11.99 -42.45
C ASN A 53 -22.02 -13.11 -43.11
N SER A 54 -22.79 -13.83 -42.29
CA SER A 54 -23.69 -14.88 -42.75
C SER A 54 -25.09 -14.68 -42.18
N LEU A 55 -26.10 -14.87 -43.02
CA LEU A 55 -27.51 -14.82 -42.62
C LEU A 55 -27.85 -15.83 -41.53
N THR A 56 -27.20 -17.00 -41.53
CA THR A 56 -27.40 -18.04 -40.50
C THR A 56 -26.97 -17.54 -39.12
N PHE A 57 -25.80 -16.89 -39.04
CA PHE A 57 -25.29 -16.34 -37.79
C PHE A 57 -26.04 -15.08 -37.34
N THR A 58 -26.60 -14.30 -38.26
CA THR A 58 -27.52 -13.21 -37.91
C THR A 58 -28.80 -13.75 -37.25
N ALA A 59 -29.38 -14.82 -37.80
CA ALA A 59 -30.54 -15.48 -37.20
C ALA A 59 -30.20 -16.04 -35.82
N MET A 60 -29.07 -16.75 -35.69
CA MET A 60 -28.57 -17.27 -34.42
C MET A 60 -28.32 -16.16 -33.38
N GLN A 61 -27.72 -15.04 -33.79
CA GLN A 61 -27.50 -13.87 -32.93
C GLN A 61 -28.84 -13.32 -32.41
N SER A 62 -29.83 -13.15 -33.29
CA SER A 62 -31.14 -12.62 -32.91
C SER A 62 -31.88 -13.54 -31.93
N GLU A 63 -31.79 -14.85 -32.11
CA GLU A 63 -32.40 -15.84 -31.22
C GLU A 63 -31.68 -15.86 -29.86
N LEU A 64 -30.33 -15.89 -29.85
CA LEU A 64 -29.54 -15.79 -28.62
C LEU A 64 -29.86 -14.50 -27.85
N ALA A 65 -29.93 -13.36 -28.55
CA ALA A 65 -30.25 -12.08 -27.95
C ALA A 65 -31.67 -12.06 -27.34
N SER A 66 -32.65 -12.61 -28.05
CA SER A 66 -34.03 -12.71 -27.56
C SER A 66 -34.10 -13.58 -26.30
N ARG A 67 -33.47 -14.76 -26.30
CA ARG A 67 -33.52 -15.67 -25.16
C ARG A 67 -32.69 -15.20 -23.98
N LEU A 68 -31.51 -14.64 -24.18
CA LEU A 68 -30.70 -14.10 -23.10
C LEU A 68 -31.40 -12.89 -22.45
N SER A 69 -31.97 -11.96 -23.23
CA SER A 69 -32.71 -10.82 -22.68
C SER A 69 -33.96 -11.25 -21.90
N SER A 70 -34.64 -12.32 -22.34
CA SER A 70 -35.79 -12.89 -21.60
C SER A 70 -35.43 -13.43 -20.20
N ASN A 71 -34.15 -13.75 -19.97
CA ASN A 71 -33.63 -14.25 -18.69
C ASN A 71 -32.97 -13.14 -17.84
N TYR A 72 -33.36 -11.88 -18.05
CA TYR A 72 -32.83 -10.71 -17.32
C TYR A 72 -31.31 -10.53 -17.45
N ILE A 73 -30.71 -11.04 -18.52
CA ILE A 73 -29.29 -10.80 -18.85
C ILE A 73 -29.20 -9.51 -19.66
N ASN A 74 -28.35 -8.58 -19.21
CA ASN A 74 -28.09 -7.36 -19.97
C ASN A 74 -27.20 -7.69 -21.18
N LEU A 75 -27.53 -7.16 -22.35
CA LEU A 75 -26.85 -7.51 -23.60
C LEU A 75 -26.28 -6.28 -24.29
N LEU A 76 -24.99 -6.35 -24.58
CA LEU A 76 -24.35 -5.47 -25.54
C LEU A 76 -24.15 -6.25 -26.84
N GLN A 77 -24.78 -5.79 -27.91
CA GLN A 77 -24.71 -6.44 -29.23
C GLN A 77 -23.84 -5.62 -30.17
N MET A 78 -23.00 -6.32 -30.94
CA MET A 78 -22.20 -5.73 -32.00
C MET A 78 -22.27 -6.61 -33.24
N ASN A 79 -22.38 -5.98 -34.41
CA ASN A 79 -22.27 -6.62 -35.72
C ASN A 79 -20.89 -6.37 -36.31
N HIS A 80 -20.50 -7.12 -37.34
CA HIS A 80 -19.16 -7.09 -37.94
C HIS A 80 -18.66 -5.72 -38.45
N HIS A 81 -19.52 -4.70 -38.52
CA HIS A 81 -19.16 -3.33 -38.91
C HIS A 81 -19.02 -2.37 -37.71
N GLY A 82 -19.43 -2.77 -36.51
CA GLY A 82 -19.46 -1.92 -35.33
C GLY A 82 -18.06 -1.61 -34.78
N ARG A 83 -17.73 -0.33 -34.67
CA ARG A 83 -16.53 0.10 -33.94
C ARG A 83 -16.72 -0.12 -32.44
N HIS A 84 -15.68 -0.57 -31.74
CA HIS A 84 -15.71 -0.64 -30.28
C HIS A 84 -15.92 0.76 -29.69
N VAL A 85 -16.98 0.88 -28.89
CA VAL A 85 -17.23 2.05 -28.04
C VAL A 85 -16.99 1.58 -26.62
N SER A 86 -16.08 2.22 -25.91
CA SER A 86 -15.78 1.90 -24.52
C SER A 86 -17.05 1.99 -23.69
N SER A 87 -17.61 0.84 -23.33
CA SER A 87 -18.74 0.74 -22.41
C SER A 87 -18.24 0.89 -20.98
N VAL A 88 -19.03 1.54 -20.13
CA VAL A 88 -18.78 1.61 -18.68
C VAL A 88 -18.95 0.22 -18.04
N GLN A 89 -19.74 -0.66 -18.67
CA GLN A 89 -20.02 -2.00 -18.15
C GLN A 89 -19.17 -3.07 -18.85
N GLU A 90 -18.38 -3.78 -18.04
CA GLU A 90 -17.64 -4.96 -18.46
C GLU A 90 -18.55 -6.18 -18.63
N PRO A 91 -18.22 -7.10 -19.55
CA PRO A 91 -18.97 -8.33 -19.70
C PRO A 91 -18.64 -9.29 -18.57
N ASN A 92 -19.62 -10.03 -18.08
CA ASN A 92 -19.42 -11.24 -17.29
C ASN A 92 -19.07 -12.42 -18.22
N MET A 93 -19.67 -12.45 -19.40
CA MET A 93 -19.43 -13.45 -20.44
C MET A 93 -19.44 -12.82 -21.83
N VAL A 94 -18.63 -13.36 -22.74
CA VAL A 94 -18.55 -12.91 -24.13
C VAL A 94 -18.89 -14.06 -25.07
N PHE A 95 -19.80 -13.80 -26.01
CA PHE A 95 -20.13 -14.70 -27.10
C PHE A 95 -19.60 -14.12 -28.41
N ILE A 96 -18.83 -14.91 -29.15
CA ILE A 96 -18.26 -14.52 -30.44
C ILE A 96 -18.84 -15.43 -31.52
N LEU A 97 -19.63 -14.89 -32.44
CA LEU A 97 -20.15 -15.62 -33.59
C LEU A 97 -19.21 -15.44 -34.77
N LEU A 98 -18.33 -16.42 -34.98
CA LEU A 98 -17.25 -16.38 -35.96
C LEU A 98 -17.64 -17.00 -37.30
N GLY A 99 -18.47 -18.03 -37.30
CA GLY A 99 -18.85 -18.79 -38.50
C GLY A 99 -17.68 -19.51 -39.17
N ASN A 100 -17.65 -19.55 -40.50
CA ASN A 100 -16.55 -20.14 -41.27
C ASN A 100 -15.35 -19.20 -41.46
N ARG A 101 -15.39 -17.99 -40.88
CA ARG A 101 -14.37 -16.96 -41.08
C ARG A 101 -13.14 -17.29 -40.25
N THR A 102 -11.96 -17.21 -40.86
CA THR A 102 -10.69 -17.19 -40.11
C THR A 102 -10.46 -15.80 -39.54
N LEU A 103 -10.11 -15.71 -38.26
CA LEU A 103 -9.72 -14.44 -37.66
C LEU A 103 -8.38 -14.01 -38.28
N ALA A 104 -8.40 -12.98 -39.13
CA ALA A 104 -7.21 -12.41 -39.73
C ALA A 104 -6.74 -11.20 -38.91
N TYR A 105 -5.42 -11.06 -38.74
CA TYR A 105 -4.80 -9.94 -38.02
C TYR A 105 -5.17 -8.56 -38.60
N ASN A 106 -5.56 -8.50 -39.88
CA ASN A 106 -5.84 -7.26 -40.60
C ASN A 106 -7.23 -6.66 -40.30
N ASP A 107 -8.12 -7.35 -39.58
CA ASP A 107 -9.42 -6.78 -39.21
C ASP A 107 -9.30 -5.94 -37.93
N TYR A 108 -8.99 -4.65 -38.13
CA TYR A 108 -8.79 -3.69 -37.04
C TYR A 108 -9.96 -3.62 -36.05
N ASN A 109 -11.21 -3.66 -36.54
CA ASN A 109 -12.39 -3.55 -35.66
C ASN A 109 -12.56 -4.80 -34.80
N THR A 110 -12.42 -5.98 -35.42
CA THR A 110 -12.46 -7.27 -34.71
C THR A 110 -11.37 -7.35 -33.66
N HIS A 111 -10.13 -6.99 -34.03
CA HIS A 111 -8.99 -6.96 -33.12
C HIS A 111 -9.25 -6.01 -31.94
N LEU A 112 -9.82 -4.82 -32.21
CA LEU A 112 -10.15 -3.85 -31.16
C LEU A 112 -11.14 -4.42 -30.15
N TRP A 113 -12.22 -5.06 -30.59
CA TRP A 113 -13.19 -5.69 -29.67
C TRP A 113 -12.55 -6.80 -28.83
N ILE A 114 -11.83 -7.72 -29.47
CA ILE A 114 -11.21 -8.86 -28.77
C ILE A 114 -10.16 -8.37 -27.76
N ALA A 115 -9.35 -7.38 -28.12
CA ALA A 115 -8.36 -6.79 -27.24
C ALA A 115 -8.98 -6.17 -25.97
N HIS A 116 -10.22 -5.70 -26.02
CA HIS A 116 -10.94 -5.13 -24.88
C HIS A 116 -11.69 -6.17 -24.02
N ILE A 117 -11.71 -7.45 -24.41
CA ILE A 117 -12.24 -8.52 -23.55
C ILE A 117 -11.32 -8.65 -22.32
N PRO A 118 -11.84 -8.50 -21.08
CA PRO A 118 -11.02 -8.68 -19.89
C PRO A 118 -10.59 -10.14 -19.73
N ILE A 119 -9.38 -10.36 -19.21
CA ILE A 119 -8.74 -11.68 -19.19
C ILE A 119 -9.52 -12.71 -18.35
N GLU A 120 -10.20 -12.26 -17.29
CA GLU A 120 -10.92 -13.16 -16.40
C GLU A 120 -12.26 -13.65 -16.98
N ARG A 121 -12.72 -13.07 -18.10
CA ARG A 121 -14.09 -13.29 -18.61
C ARG A 121 -14.19 -14.55 -19.46
N LYS A 122 -15.20 -15.35 -19.14
CA LYS A 122 -15.58 -16.56 -19.89
C LYS A 122 -16.00 -16.16 -21.30
N THR A 123 -15.33 -16.72 -22.30
CA THR A 123 -15.53 -16.40 -23.71
C THR A 123 -15.92 -17.66 -24.47
N ILE A 124 -17.08 -17.63 -25.13
CA ILE A 124 -17.61 -18.73 -25.94
C ILE A 124 -17.57 -18.30 -27.40
N VAL A 125 -16.90 -19.08 -28.24
CA VAL A 125 -16.75 -18.82 -29.67
C VAL A 125 -17.56 -19.85 -30.45
N LEU A 126 -18.57 -19.39 -31.18
CA LEU A 126 -19.40 -20.20 -32.04
C LEU A 126 -18.87 -20.13 -33.47
N PHE A 127 -18.46 -21.27 -34.03
CA PHE A 127 -17.81 -21.33 -35.33
C PHE A 127 -18.25 -22.55 -36.14
N GLU A 128 -18.03 -22.51 -37.45
CA GLU A 128 -18.21 -23.67 -38.33
C GLU A 128 -16.87 -24.38 -38.47
N LEU A 129 -16.80 -25.62 -37.98
CA LEU A 129 -15.60 -26.43 -38.03
C LEU A 129 -15.39 -26.95 -39.45
N ALA A 130 -14.25 -26.63 -40.05
CA ALA A 130 -13.78 -27.24 -41.29
C ALA A 130 -13.45 -28.73 -41.09
N THR A 131 -12.99 -29.43 -42.12
CA THR A 131 -12.65 -30.87 -42.00
C THR A 131 -11.50 -31.18 -41.04
N ASP A 132 -10.76 -30.17 -40.57
CA ASP A 132 -9.58 -30.33 -39.71
C ASP A 132 -9.67 -29.48 -38.42
N THR A 133 -9.13 -30.04 -37.34
CA THR A 133 -9.00 -29.42 -36.01
C THR A 133 -7.99 -28.28 -35.96
N THR A 134 -7.14 -28.14 -36.98
CA THR A 134 -6.15 -27.05 -37.10
C THR A 134 -6.79 -25.67 -36.99
N GLN A 135 -7.99 -25.48 -37.55
CA GLN A 135 -8.74 -24.23 -37.44
C GLN A 135 -9.02 -23.84 -35.99
N ALA A 136 -9.40 -24.80 -35.14
CA ALA A 136 -9.65 -24.54 -33.72
C ALA A 136 -8.35 -24.12 -33.00
N LEU A 137 -7.23 -24.77 -33.33
CA LEU A 137 -5.91 -24.41 -32.79
C LEU A 137 -5.51 -22.99 -33.18
N GLU A 138 -5.67 -22.61 -34.45
CA GLU A 138 -5.35 -21.27 -34.96
C GLU A 138 -6.18 -20.18 -34.26
N ILE A 139 -7.48 -20.41 -34.09
CA ILE A 139 -8.36 -19.47 -33.35
C ILE A 139 -7.90 -19.35 -31.90
N GLY A 140 -7.60 -20.48 -31.24
CA GLY A 140 -7.10 -20.50 -29.87
C GLY A 140 -5.77 -19.76 -29.69
N GLN A 141 -4.83 -19.93 -30.62
CA GLN A 141 -3.53 -19.24 -30.62
C GLN A 141 -3.69 -17.73 -30.80
N LEU A 142 -4.57 -17.30 -31.71
CA LEU A 142 -4.81 -15.88 -31.92
C LEU A 142 -5.47 -15.23 -30.70
N LEU A 143 -6.51 -15.86 -30.13
CA LEU A 143 -7.18 -15.34 -28.93
C LEU A 143 -6.22 -15.26 -27.74
N LEU A 144 -5.32 -16.24 -27.59
CA LEU A 144 -4.24 -16.18 -26.61
C LEU A 144 -3.29 -15.01 -26.85
N ALA A 145 -2.86 -14.80 -28.10
CA ALA A 145 -2.02 -13.67 -28.47
C ALA A 145 -2.68 -12.31 -28.17
N LEU A 146 -4.02 -12.26 -28.19
CA LEU A 146 -4.83 -11.10 -27.82
C LEU A 146 -5.15 -11.01 -26.32
N GLY A 147 -4.61 -11.93 -25.52
CA GLY A 147 -4.79 -11.97 -24.07
C GLY A 147 -6.19 -12.41 -23.63
N VAL A 148 -6.87 -13.24 -24.43
CA VAL A 148 -8.15 -13.87 -24.05
C VAL A 148 -7.88 -15.32 -23.65
N TRP A 149 -7.90 -15.58 -22.34
CA TRP A 149 -7.43 -16.83 -21.77
C TRP A 149 -8.54 -17.79 -21.41
N ASN A 150 -9.78 -17.33 -21.21
CA ASN A 150 -10.87 -18.20 -20.78
C ASN A 150 -11.83 -18.53 -21.93
N VAL A 151 -11.27 -19.10 -23.00
CA VAL A 151 -11.97 -19.40 -24.25
C VAL A 151 -12.45 -20.85 -24.31
N ILE A 152 -13.66 -21.05 -24.84
CA ILE A 152 -14.14 -22.31 -25.41
C ILE A 152 -14.63 -22.08 -26.84
N LEU A 153 -14.47 -23.09 -27.69
CA LEU A 153 -15.01 -23.10 -29.04
C LEU A 153 -16.10 -24.16 -29.15
N ILE A 154 -17.22 -23.82 -29.76
CA ILE A 154 -18.34 -24.73 -30.01
C ILE A 154 -18.61 -24.74 -31.51
N ALA A 155 -18.45 -25.92 -32.12
CA ALA A 155 -18.79 -26.11 -33.52
C ALA A 155 -20.31 -26.12 -33.70
N THR A 156 -20.83 -25.29 -34.61
CA THR A 156 -22.26 -25.17 -34.90
C THR A 156 -22.74 -26.18 -35.95
N ASN A 157 -21.83 -26.75 -36.73
CA ASN A 157 -22.11 -27.70 -37.80
C ASN A 157 -21.82 -29.16 -37.44
N THR A 158 -21.03 -29.41 -36.39
CA THR A 158 -20.63 -30.75 -35.93
C THR A 158 -20.71 -30.84 -34.41
N ASP A 159 -20.79 -32.05 -33.86
CA ASP A 159 -20.78 -32.26 -32.41
C ASP A 159 -19.34 -32.26 -31.85
N ALA A 160 -18.72 -31.08 -31.87
CA ALA A 160 -17.37 -30.87 -31.38
C ALA A 160 -17.28 -29.60 -30.53
N MET A 161 -16.63 -29.72 -29.39
CA MET A 161 -16.25 -28.60 -28.53
C MET A 161 -14.78 -28.67 -28.15
N PHE A 162 -14.16 -27.51 -28.07
CA PHE A 162 -12.75 -27.37 -27.78
C PHE A 162 -12.55 -26.43 -26.61
N ALA A 163 -11.87 -26.91 -25.56
CA ALA A 163 -11.35 -26.08 -24.48
C ALA A 163 -9.83 -26.05 -24.55
N PHE A 164 -9.23 -24.98 -24.05
CA PHE A 164 -7.79 -24.76 -24.15
C PHE A 164 -7.11 -24.78 -22.79
N GLN A 165 -6.02 -25.54 -22.70
CA GLN A 165 -5.01 -25.39 -21.65
C GLN A 165 -3.86 -24.57 -22.23
N TYR A 166 -3.38 -23.58 -21.48
CA TYR A 166 -2.34 -22.68 -21.94
C TYR A 166 -1.02 -23.01 -21.23
N GLY A 167 0.01 -23.27 -22.05
CA GLY A 167 1.34 -23.68 -21.60
C GLY A 167 1.46 -25.20 -21.44
N PRO A 168 1.81 -25.98 -22.49
CA PRO A 168 1.77 -25.62 -23.91
C PRO A 168 0.30 -25.59 -24.37
N LEU A 169 -0.01 -24.96 -25.51
CA LEU A 169 -1.39 -24.92 -25.98
C LEU A 169 -1.89 -26.35 -26.27
N ARG A 170 -2.79 -26.86 -25.42
CA ARG A 170 -3.42 -28.16 -25.58
C ARG A 170 -4.91 -27.98 -25.76
N ILE A 171 -5.48 -28.76 -26.67
CA ILE A 171 -6.90 -28.76 -26.95
C ILE A 171 -7.53 -29.97 -26.27
N LEU A 172 -8.55 -29.71 -25.46
CA LEU A 172 -9.44 -30.74 -24.91
C LEU A 172 -10.67 -30.83 -25.80
N ASN A 173 -10.87 -32.00 -26.41
CA ASN A 173 -12.00 -32.26 -27.30
C ASN A 173 -13.14 -32.89 -26.51
N PHE A 174 -14.33 -32.33 -26.65
CA PHE A 174 -15.55 -32.86 -26.05
C PHE A 174 -16.59 -33.15 -27.13
N THR A 175 -17.33 -34.25 -26.93
CA THR A 175 -18.54 -34.61 -27.65
C THR A 175 -19.74 -34.47 -26.71
N GLY A 176 -20.91 -34.13 -27.22
CA GLY A 176 -22.09 -33.83 -26.40
C GLY A 176 -22.02 -32.48 -25.71
N TYR A 177 -22.66 -32.33 -24.55
CA TYR A 177 -22.78 -31.06 -23.81
C TYR A 177 -22.21 -31.16 -22.39
N PRO A 178 -20.90 -30.87 -22.19
CA PRO A 178 -20.27 -30.96 -20.88
C PRO A 178 -20.81 -29.89 -19.92
N VAL A 179 -20.59 -30.07 -18.62
CA VAL A 179 -20.98 -29.07 -17.62
C VAL A 179 -20.00 -27.89 -17.59
N SER A 180 -20.47 -26.71 -17.14
CA SER A 180 -19.67 -25.47 -17.12
C SER A 180 -18.30 -25.63 -16.41
N SER A 181 -18.26 -26.38 -15.30
CA SER A 181 -17.04 -26.61 -14.52
C SER A 181 -15.96 -27.41 -15.26
N MET A 182 -16.34 -28.22 -16.26
CA MET A 182 -15.37 -28.94 -17.10
C MET A 182 -14.77 -28.04 -18.19
N LEU A 183 -15.49 -26.99 -18.58
CA LEU A 183 -15.12 -26.07 -19.65
C LEU A 183 -14.32 -24.87 -19.15
N PHE A 184 -14.71 -24.32 -17.99
CA PHE A 184 -14.10 -23.16 -17.37
C PHE A 184 -13.41 -23.55 -16.06
N PHE A 185 -12.37 -24.36 -16.17
CA PHE A 185 -11.50 -24.73 -15.05
C PHE A 185 -10.45 -23.63 -14.78
N ASP A 186 -9.81 -23.70 -13.61
CA ASP A 186 -8.70 -22.80 -13.24
C ASP A 186 -7.47 -23.07 -14.12
N ARG A 187 -7.22 -22.16 -15.07
CA ARG A 187 -6.15 -22.29 -16.07
C ARG A 187 -4.77 -21.92 -15.54
N LEU A 188 -4.69 -21.23 -14.40
CA LEU A 188 -3.40 -20.85 -13.80
C LEU A 188 -2.60 -22.08 -13.38
N GLN A 189 -3.28 -23.09 -12.84
CA GLN A 189 -2.66 -24.35 -12.42
C GLN A 189 -2.12 -25.17 -13.61
N THR A 190 -2.59 -24.88 -14.83
CA THR A 190 -2.18 -25.61 -16.05
C THR A 190 -1.01 -24.97 -16.78
N LEU A 191 -0.50 -23.82 -16.32
CA LEU A 191 0.63 -23.14 -16.96
C LEU A 191 1.93 -23.95 -16.80
N GLU A 192 2.45 -24.49 -17.90
CA GLU A 192 3.77 -25.14 -17.94
C GLU A 192 4.92 -24.13 -17.76
N ASN A 193 4.75 -22.90 -18.27
CA ASN A 193 5.72 -21.83 -18.06
C ASN A 193 5.44 -21.17 -16.71
N ARG A 194 6.09 -21.70 -15.67
CA ARG A 194 5.78 -21.39 -14.27
C ARG A 194 6.38 -20.07 -13.80
N ASP A 195 6.66 -19.12 -14.67
CA ASP A 195 7.51 -17.98 -14.34
C ASP A 195 6.76 -16.66 -14.41
N LEU A 196 6.61 -15.99 -13.27
CA LEU A 196 6.08 -14.64 -13.14
C LEU A 196 7.18 -13.61 -13.32
N LYS A 197 6.94 -12.59 -14.15
CA LYS A 197 7.86 -11.47 -14.36
C LYS A 197 7.36 -10.24 -13.63
N ALA A 198 8.15 -9.77 -12.67
CA ALA A 198 7.84 -8.58 -11.91
C ALA A 198 8.94 -7.53 -12.07
N ALA A 199 8.57 -6.26 -11.98
CA ALA A 199 9.53 -5.18 -11.85
C ALA A 199 9.31 -4.40 -10.54
N TYR A 200 10.40 -3.87 -9.99
CA TYR A 200 10.37 -3.07 -8.77
C TYR A 200 11.45 -1.97 -8.77
N ARG A 201 11.18 -0.83 -8.16
CA ARG A 201 12.16 0.17 -7.75
C ARG A 201 12.56 -0.13 -6.30
N LYS A 202 13.82 0.06 -5.95
CA LYS A 202 14.26 -0.03 -4.54
C LYS A 202 13.54 1.02 -3.70
N ASP A 203 12.85 0.56 -2.67
CA ASP A 203 12.21 1.36 -1.62
C ASP A 203 12.24 0.58 -0.29
N ILE A 204 11.69 1.17 0.78
CA ILE A 204 11.65 0.58 2.11
C ILE A 204 10.85 -0.74 2.18
N HIS A 205 9.91 -0.97 1.25
CA HIS A 205 9.03 -2.14 1.25
C HIS A 205 9.57 -3.30 0.41
N THR A 206 10.39 -3.02 -0.60
CA THR A 206 11.01 -4.02 -1.48
C THR A 206 12.39 -4.44 -0.99
N ARG A 207 13.11 -3.54 -0.31
CA ARG A 207 14.44 -3.82 0.26
C ARG A 207 14.55 -3.26 1.66
N THR A 208 15.00 -4.10 2.59
CA THR A 208 15.31 -3.64 3.95
C THR A 208 16.75 -3.12 4.04
N PRO A 209 17.09 -2.31 5.05
CA PRO A 209 18.48 -1.90 5.30
C PRO A 209 19.42 -3.10 5.57
N CYS A 210 18.85 -4.23 6.01
CA CYS A 210 19.59 -5.44 6.27
C CYS A 210 19.86 -6.20 4.95
N LEU A 211 21.14 -6.30 4.56
CA LEU A 211 21.61 -6.85 3.28
C LEU A 211 21.04 -8.22 2.87
N HIS A 212 20.56 -9.04 3.82
CA HIS A 212 20.05 -10.39 3.57
C HIS A 212 18.55 -10.58 3.84
N VAL A 213 17.86 -9.51 4.25
CA VAL A 213 16.44 -9.58 4.60
C VAL A 213 15.65 -8.93 3.47
N PRO A 214 14.89 -9.72 2.67
CA PRO A 214 14.06 -9.17 1.63
C PRO A 214 12.96 -8.29 2.25
N GLY A 215 12.56 -7.23 1.55
CA GLY A 215 11.47 -6.37 1.97
C GLY A 215 10.13 -7.11 2.07
N GLU A 216 9.18 -6.50 2.77
CA GLU A 216 7.82 -7.01 2.96
C GLU A 216 7.16 -7.41 1.63
N ASP A 217 7.17 -6.51 0.64
CA ASP A 217 6.49 -6.72 -0.64
C ASP A 217 7.17 -7.86 -1.43
N LEU A 218 8.52 -7.91 -1.41
CA LEU A 218 9.25 -9.00 -2.07
C LEU A 218 8.92 -10.36 -1.45
N ARG A 219 8.76 -10.43 -0.13
CA ARG A 219 8.35 -11.66 0.57
C ARG A 219 6.91 -12.04 0.26
N LEU A 220 6.01 -11.06 0.21
CA LEU A 220 4.60 -11.28 -0.09
C LEU A 220 4.44 -11.95 -1.46
N PHE A 221 5.03 -11.36 -2.50
CA PHE A 221 4.94 -11.88 -3.85
C PHE A 221 5.70 -13.18 -4.04
N LYS A 222 6.84 -13.35 -3.35
CA LYS A 222 7.55 -14.64 -3.35
C LYS A 222 6.71 -15.75 -2.72
N LEU A 223 6.10 -15.49 -1.56
CA LEU A 223 5.23 -16.44 -0.89
C LEU A 223 4.01 -16.78 -1.77
N PHE A 224 3.41 -15.77 -2.41
CA PHE A 224 2.34 -15.99 -3.38
C PHE A 224 2.78 -16.94 -4.50
N ALA A 225 3.91 -16.64 -5.15
CA ALA A 225 4.47 -17.45 -6.22
C ALA A 225 4.72 -18.90 -5.76
N ASP A 226 5.30 -19.09 -4.57
CA ASP A 226 5.52 -20.41 -3.98
C ASP A 226 4.20 -21.16 -3.72
N THR A 227 3.15 -20.47 -3.24
CA THR A 227 1.84 -21.11 -2.96
C THR A 227 1.10 -21.56 -4.21
N VAL A 228 1.30 -20.86 -5.33
CA VAL A 228 0.71 -21.21 -6.63
C VAL A 228 1.67 -22.01 -7.53
N ASN A 229 2.83 -22.42 -6.97
CA ASN A 229 3.87 -23.20 -7.64
C ASN A 229 4.41 -22.53 -8.92
N LEU A 230 4.61 -21.22 -8.85
CA LEU A 230 5.23 -20.38 -9.87
C LEU A 230 6.59 -19.88 -9.36
N GLY A 231 7.61 -19.89 -10.22
CA GLY A 231 8.82 -19.10 -10.08
C GLY A 231 8.53 -17.61 -10.23
N LEU A 232 9.32 -16.79 -9.52
CA LEU A 232 9.24 -15.34 -9.55
C LEU A 232 10.57 -14.76 -10.04
N HIS A 233 10.55 -14.13 -11.21
CA HIS A 233 11.66 -13.37 -11.77
C HIS A 233 11.43 -11.89 -11.55
N VAL A 234 12.32 -11.28 -10.79
CA VAL A 234 12.20 -9.88 -10.39
C VAL A 234 13.31 -9.07 -11.05
N GLU A 235 12.93 -7.98 -11.71
CA GLU A 235 13.84 -7.02 -12.35
C GLU A 235 13.80 -5.66 -11.65
N GLU A 236 14.97 -5.09 -11.35
CA GLU A 236 15.07 -3.76 -10.77
C GLU A 236 14.88 -2.67 -11.85
N MET A 237 13.90 -1.79 -11.64
CA MET A 237 13.60 -0.66 -12.50
C MET A 237 14.71 0.40 -12.43
N GLN A 238 15.22 0.77 -13.59
CA GLN A 238 16.23 1.82 -13.76
C GLN A 238 15.55 3.16 -14.06
N CYS A 239 15.06 3.82 -13.00
CA CYS A 239 14.40 5.13 -13.10
C CYS A 239 15.42 6.28 -13.05
N GLN A 240 15.20 7.34 -13.84
CA GLN A 240 15.94 8.58 -13.67
C GLN A 240 15.43 9.32 -12.43
N GLN A 241 16.29 10.08 -11.73
CA GLN A 241 15.92 10.77 -10.49
C GLN A 241 14.78 11.78 -10.66
N ASN A 242 14.74 12.48 -11.80
CA ASN A 242 13.72 13.50 -12.08
C ASN A 242 12.44 12.92 -12.73
N GLU A 243 12.39 11.60 -12.93
CA GLU A 243 11.26 10.95 -13.59
C GLU A 243 10.27 10.44 -12.54
N SER A 244 8.98 10.69 -12.76
CA SER A 244 7.94 10.14 -11.89
C SER A 244 7.94 8.61 -11.93
N ILE A 245 7.58 7.96 -10.82
CA ILE A 245 7.48 6.50 -10.76
C ILE A 245 6.51 5.94 -11.80
N VAL A 246 5.42 6.67 -12.07
CA VAL A 246 4.42 6.32 -13.08
C VAL A 246 5.05 6.33 -14.47
N GLN A 247 5.78 7.38 -14.82
CA GLN A 247 6.47 7.46 -16.10
C GLN A 247 7.56 6.38 -16.22
N CYS A 248 8.34 6.16 -15.16
CA CYS A 248 9.34 5.09 -15.16
C CYS A 248 8.71 3.71 -15.37
N SER A 249 7.63 3.41 -14.67
CA SER A 249 6.92 2.13 -14.74
C SER A 249 6.34 1.84 -16.12
N SER A 250 6.05 2.87 -16.91
CA SER A 250 5.53 2.71 -18.28
C SER A 250 6.50 2.01 -19.24
N ARG A 251 7.80 1.96 -18.90
CA ARG A 251 8.82 1.23 -19.67
C ARG A 251 8.82 -0.28 -19.41
N TYR A 252 8.18 -0.73 -18.34
CA TYR A 252 8.17 -2.11 -17.88
C TYR A 252 6.80 -2.78 -18.11
N MET A 253 6.12 -2.38 -19.19
CA MET A 253 4.80 -2.92 -19.57
C MET A 253 4.85 -4.37 -20.06
N ASP A 254 6.04 -4.92 -20.31
CA ASP A 254 6.27 -6.33 -20.64
C ASP A 254 6.23 -7.25 -19.40
N LYS A 255 6.14 -6.68 -18.20
CA LYS A 255 6.06 -7.41 -16.93
C LYS A 255 4.61 -7.71 -16.55
N ASP A 256 4.41 -8.78 -15.81
CA ASP A 256 3.08 -9.21 -15.36
C ASP A 256 2.51 -8.27 -14.30
N PHE A 257 3.38 -7.69 -13.46
CA PHE A 257 3.02 -6.74 -12.41
C PHE A 257 4.22 -5.93 -11.90
N LEU A 258 3.91 -4.87 -11.15
CA LEU A 258 4.84 -4.00 -10.47
C LEU A 258 4.69 -4.20 -8.95
N MET A 259 5.81 -4.43 -8.28
CA MET A 259 5.83 -4.77 -6.85
C MET A 259 5.78 -3.55 -5.94
N ASN A 260 6.10 -2.37 -6.46
CA ASN A 260 6.02 -1.13 -5.67
C ASN A 260 4.58 -0.77 -5.33
N ARG A 261 4.47 0.00 -4.27
CA ARG A 261 3.23 0.63 -3.83
C ARG A 261 3.03 1.93 -4.59
N PHE A 262 1.91 2.04 -5.29
CA PHE A 262 1.52 3.22 -6.05
C PHE A 262 0.33 3.89 -5.39
N PHE A 263 0.30 5.22 -5.46
CA PHE A 263 -0.86 5.99 -5.06
C PHE A 263 -1.62 6.43 -6.29
N CYS A 264 -2.87 6.00 -6.42
CA CYS A 264 -3.71 6.32 -7.56
C CYS A 264 -4.71 7.39 -7.17
N GLU A 265 -4.65 8.55 -7.83
CA GLU A 265 -5.67 9.61 -7.68
C GLU A 265 -7.00 9.19 -8.32
N ASN A 266 -6.92 8.37 -9.38
CA ASN A 266 -8.07 7.86 -10.12
C ASN A 266 -8.17 6.35 -9.96
N TYR A 267 -9.41 5.85 -9.95
CA TYR A 267 -9.67 4.42 -9.93
C TYR A 267 -8.99 3.72 -11.12
N ASN A 268 -8.19 2.71 -10.83
CA ASN A 268 -7.61 1.83 -11.83
C ASN A 268 -7.99 0.38 -11.49
N LYS A 269 -8.75 -0.27 -12.37
CA LYS A 269 -9.22 -1.65 -12.15
C LYS A 269 -8.09 -2.70 -12.16
N PHE A 270 -6.95 -2.35 -12.73
CA PHE A 270 -5.80 -3.24 -12.82
C PHE A 270 -4.89 -3.13 -11.60
N THR A 271 -5.31 -2.39 -10.58
CA THR A 271 -4.58 -2.31 -9.33
C THR A 271 -5.26 -3.14 -8.24
N VAL A 272 -4.45 -3.57 -7.27
CA VAL A 272 -4.89 -4.27 -6.07
C VAL A 272 -4.51 -3.40 -4.88
N ASN A 273 -5.47 -3.12 -3.99
CA ASN A 273 -5.20 -2.30 -2.82
C ASN A 273 -4.24 -3.01 -1.85
N CYS A 274 -3.27 -2.26 -1.34
CA CYS A 274 -2.53 -2.65 -0.15
C CYS A 274 -3.49 -2.49 1.03
N MET A 275 -3.75 -3.55 1.80
CA MET A 275 -4.77 -3.54 2.86
C MET A 275 -4.37 -2.65 4.05
N GLN A 276 -3.12 -2.20 4.09
CA GLN A 276 -2.54 -1.32 5.08
C GLN A 276 -2.52 0.12 4.56
N MET A 277 -3.05 1.05 5.37
CA MET A 277 -2.93 2.48 5.09
C MET A 277 -1.51 2.94 5.40
N GLU A 278 -0.97 3.78 4.54
CA GLU A 278 0.29 4.48 4.79
C GLU A 278 0.01 5.85 5.40
N GLN A 279 0.75 6.14 6.47
CA GLN A 279 0.64 7.37 7.23
C GLN A 279 1.80 8.28 6.88
N ILE A 280 1.50 9.48 6.39
CA ILE A 280 2.49 10.51 6.12
C ILE A 280 2.67 11.35 7.39
N GLY A 281 3.89 11.34 7.90
CA GLY A 281 4.30 12.01 9.13
C GLY A 281 5.32 13.11 8.87
N ILE A 282 5.58 13.92 9.88
CA ILE A 282 6.63 14.93 9.86
C ILE A 282 7.66 14.57 10.93
N ALA A 283 8.93 14.51 10.55
CA ALA A 283 10.04 14.46 11.48
C ALA A 283 10.62 15.86 11.69
N THR A 284 10.63 16.32 12.94
CA THR A 284 11.23 17.59 13.35
C THR A 284 12.49 17.31 14.18
N PRO A 285 13.52 18.15 14.14
CA PRO A 285 14.66 17.99 15.04
C PRO A 285 14.21 18.18 16.49
N SER A 286 14.76 17.38 17.41
CA SER A 286 14.43 17.33 18.85
C SER A 286 14.73 18.62 19.64
N GLY A 287 15.23 19.65 18.94
CA GLY A 287 15.53 20.98 19.47
C GLY A 287 16.92 21.10 20.08
N ARG A 288 17.31 22.33 20.43
CA ARG A 288 18.65 22.62 20.98
C ARG A 288 18.76 22.25 22.45
N LEU A 289 19.97 21.93 22.89
CA LEU A 289 20.30 21.86 24.30
C LEU A 289 20.12 23.24 24.95
N LEU A 290 19.60 23.25 26.18
CA LEU A 290 19.48 24.48 26.95
C LEU A 290 20.88 25.01 27.31
N THR A 291 21.02 26.32 27.29
CA THR A 291 22.24 26.98 27.75
C THR A 291 22.38 26.86 29.27
N ILE A 292 23.61 26.98 29.78
CA ILE A 292 23.90 26.91 31.22
C ILE A 292 23.01 27.87 32.03
N TRP A 293 22.78 29.08 31.51
CA TRP A 293 21.93 30.08 32.16
C TRP A 293 20.46 29.67 32.23
N GLU A 294 19.94 29.08 31.15
CA GLU A 294 18.57 28.56 31.13
C GLU A 294 18.41 27.43 32.14
N ILE A 295 19.39 26.51 32.21
CA ILE A 295 19.38 25.38 33.16
C ILE A 295 19.38 25.88 34.63
N LEU A 296 20.08 26.97 34.94
CA LEU A 296 20.14 27.53 36.29
C LEU A 296 18.83 28.21 36.73
N LEU A 297 18.06 28.77 35.79
CA LEU A 297 16.83 29.52 36.08
C LEU A 297 15.54 28.69 35.95
N LEU A 298 15.58 27.60 35.18
CA LEU A 298 14.47 26.67 34.93
C LEU A 298 13.91 25.91 36.16
N PRO A 299 14.67 25.61 37.25
CA PRO A 299 14.17 24.76 38.34
C PRO A 299 12.91 25.30 39.03
N PHE A 300 12.75 26.62 39.04
CA PHE A 300 11.59 27.30 39.58
C PHE A 300 10.80 28.04 38.49
N GLN A 301 9.48 28.02 38.64
CA GLN A 301 8.61 28.86 37.81
C GLN A 301 8.91 30.34 38.08
N GLN A 302 8.71 31.21 37.08
CA GLN A 302 8.93 32.65 37.22
C GLN A 302 8.15 33.25 38.40
N SER A 303 6.94 32.74 38.68
CA SER A 303 6.13 33.11 39.84
C SER A 303 6.86 32.94 41.17
N VAL A 304 7.59 31.83 41.34
CA VAL A 304 8.36 31.53 42.55
C VAL A 304 9.54 32.47 42.68
N TRP A 305 10.24 32.79 41.58
CA TRP A 305 11.31 33.79 41.59
C TRP A 305 10.81 35.16 42.03
N TRP A 306 9.64 35.58 41.52
CA TRP A 306 9.02 36.83 41.95
C TRP A 306 8.61 36.82 43.43
N ILE A 307 8.11 35.69 43.94
CA ILE A 307 7.80 35.53 45.37
C ILE A 307 9.08 35.63 46.22
N ILE A 308 10.18 34.98 45.81
CA ILE A 308 11.46 35.07 46.50
C ILE A 308 11.90 36.54 46.55
N ILE A 309 11.92 37.24 45.40
CA ILE A 309 12.28 38.66 45.33
C ILE A 309 11.35 39.51 46.22
N ALA A 310 10.04 39.26 46.20
CA ALA A 310 9.08 39.99 47.01
C ALA A 310 9.29 39.76 48.52
N ILE A 311 9.63 38.53 48.93
CA ILE A 311 9.99 38.20 50.31
C ILE A 311 11.26 38.97 50.72
N PHE A 312 12.30 38.94 49.88
CA PHE A 312 13.53 39.70 50.12
C PHE A 312 13.28 41.20 50.30
N VAL A 313 12.55 41.81 49.36
CA VAL A 313 12.22 43.24 49.40
C VAL A 313 11.32 43.56 50.59
N GLY A 314 10.33 42.71 50.88
CA GLY A 314 9.41 42.89 52.01
C GLY A 314 10.14 42.91 53.35
N PHE A 315 11.05 41.96 53.58
CA PHE A 315 11.85 41.94 54.80
C PHE A 315 12.86 43.09 54.88
N GLN A 316 13.49 43.48 53.76
CA GLN A 316 14.37 44.67 53.73
C GLN A 316 13.61 45.96 54.04
N LEU A 317 12.40 46.13 53.49
CA LEU A 317 11.55 47.28 53.79
C LEU A 317 11.10 47.26 55.26
N LEU A 318 10.77 46.09 55.81
CA LEU A 318 10.41 45.94 57.22
C LEU A 318 11.57 46.35 58.15
N GLU A 319 12.81 45.97 57.81
CA GLU A 319 14.04 46.36 58.52
C GLU A 319 14.27 47.88 58.46
N ILE A 320 13.95 48.54 57.34
CA ILE A 320 14.11 50.00 57.19
C ILE A 320 13.02 50.78 57.95
N ILE A 321 11.77 50.32 57.89
CA ILE A 321 10.62 51.04 58.46
C ILE A 321 10.57 50.89 59.98
N VAL A 322 10.95 49.72 60.52
CA VAL A 322 10.91 49.44 61.96
C VAL A 322 12.25 48.89 62.46
N PRO A 323 13.32 49.70 62.45
CA PRO A 323 14.67 49.26 62.81
C PRO A 323 14.80 48.89 64.30
N THR A 324 13.81 49.23 65.13
CA THR A 324 13.78 48.91 66.57
C THR A 324 13.26 47.51 66.87
N LEU A 325 12.66 46.82 65.88
CA LEU A 325 12.05 45.51 66.06
C LEU A 325 13.00 44.35 65.75
N PHE A 326 14.06 44.60 64.98
CA PHE A 326 15.02 43.60 64.52
C PHE A 326 16.45 44.13 64.63
N ASP A 327 17.26 43.51 65.49
CA ASP A 327 18.67 43.88 65.64
C ASP A 327 19.55 43.26 64.53
N ASN A 328 19.10 42.15 63.94
CA ASN A 328 19.79 41.47 62.84
C ASN A 328 19.06 41.65 61.50
N SER A 329 19.83 41.55 60.41
CA SER A 329 19.21 41.40 59.09
C SER A 329 18.73 39.96 58.92
N LEU A 330 17.42 39.75 59.01
CA LEU A 330 16.75 38.45 59.01
C LEU A 330 17.02 37.68 57.71
N VAL A 331 17.10 38.40 56.60
CA VAL A 331 17.38 37.82 55.28
C VAL A 331 18.82 37.33 55.19
N SER A 332 19.78 38.14 55.63
CA SER A 332 21.20 37.78 55.61
C SER A 332 21.49 36.59 56.54
N LEU A 333 20.80 36.57 57.68
CA LEU A 333 20.84 35.47 58.63
C LEU A 333 20.29 34.17 58.02
N ALA A 334 19.14 34.23 57.34
CA ALA A 334 18.50 33.04 56.80
C ALA A 334 19.23 32.42 55.60
N LEU A 335 19.89 33.23 54.76
CA LEU A 335 20.56 32.76 53.53
C LEU A 335 22.04 32.48 53.70
N PHE A 336 22.75 33.36 54.42
CA PHE A 336 24.20 33.30 54.55
C PHE A 336 24.65 32.88 55.95
N GLY A 337 23.73 32.80 56.92
CA GLY A 337 24.08 32.50 58.32
C GLY A 337 24.85 33.65 59.00
N PHE A 338 24.81 34.86 58.45
CA PHE A 338 25.52 36.00 59.05
C PHE A 338 24.74 36.58 60.24
N GLU A 339 25.26 36.36 61.44
CA GLU A 339 24.77 36.97 62.67
C GLU A 339 25.54 38.27 62.98
N LYS A 340 24.87 39.42 63.04
CA LYS A 340 25.46 40.67 63.59
C LYS A 340 25.49 40.65 65.11
N ARG A 341 24.45 40.09 65.73
CA ARG A 341 24.29 39.88 67.17
C ARG A 341 23.81 38.45 67.40
N LYS A 342 24.46 37.72 68.31
CA LYS A 342 24.14 36.30 68.58
C LYS A 342 22.63 36.14 68.82
N LEU A 343 21.98 35.28 68.04
CA LEU A 343 20.54 34.97 68.05
C LEU A 343 19.97 34.66 69.47
N ARG A 344 20.83 34.24 70.40
CA ARG A 344 20.48 33.97 71.80
C ARG A 344 20.07 35.22 72.61
N PHE A 345 20.42 36.41 72.13
CA PHE A 345 20.18 37.69 72.84
C PHE A 345 19.11 38.57 72.19
N THR A 346 18.38 38.07 71.19
CA THR A 346 17.33 38.82 70.49
C THR A 346 15.93 38.50 71.01
N GLY A 347 14.93 39.28 70.59
CA GLY A 347 13.54 39.11 71.03
C GLY A 347 12.94 37.77 70.59
N ARG A 348 12.02 37.21 71.38
CA ARG A 348 11.35 35.93 71.07
C ARG A 348 10.66 35.93 69.69
N SER A 349 10.12 37.06 69.26
CA SER A 349 9.50 37.24 67.94
C SER A 349 10.51 37.14 66.79
N GLU A 350 11.70 37.74 66.96
CA GLU A 350 12.80 37.68 65.99
C GLU A 350 13.28 36.24 65.82
N ILE A 351 13.42 35.49 66.92
CA ILE A 351 13.82 34.07 66.89
C ILE A 351 12.84 33.22 66.10
N VAL A 352 11.53 33.37 66.34
CA VAL A 352 10.50 32.57 65.64
C VAL A 352 10.47 32.90 64.15
N ILE A 353 10.52 34.19 63.78
CA ILE A 353 10.51 34.64 62.38
C ILE A 353 11.78 34.19 61.66
N ALA A 354 12.96 34.36 62.28
CA ALA A 354 14.23 33.91 61.74
C ALA A 354 14.24 32.38 61.53
N THR A 355 13.76 31.61 62.52
CA THR A 355 13.70 30.15 62.42
C THR A 355 12.78 29.70 61.27
N ALA A 356 11.61 30.33 61.12
CA ALA A 356 10.70 30.04 60.02
C ALA A 356 11.30 30.38 58.65
N LEU A 357 12.01 31.51 58.53
CA LEU A 357 12.73 31.90 57.31
C LEU A 357 13.87 30.93 56.99
N ILE A 358 14.65 30.52 57.99
CA ILE A 358 15.74 29.54 57.82
C ILE A 358 15.18 28.22 57.29
N VAL A 359 14.11 27.68 57.90
CA VAL A 359 13.48 26.43 57.45
C VAL A 359 12.94 26.57 56.02
N MET A 360 12.29 27.69 55.70
CA MET A 360 11.75 27.95 54.36
C MET A 360 12.85 27.99 53.29
N PHE A 361 13.91 28.79 53.51
CA PHE A 361 15.02 28.89 52.56
C PHE A 361 15.84 27.60 52.45
N PHE A 362 15.96 26.84 53.55
CA PHE A 362 16.59 25.52 53.53
C PHE A 362 15.81 24.56 52.63
N LEU A 363 14.49 24.45 52.82
CA LEU A 363 13.63 23.61 51.97
C LEU A 363 13.68 24.04 50.50
N LEU A 364 13.65 25.35 50.24
CA LEU A 364 13.74 25.90 48.90
C LEU A 364 15.09 25.58 48.25
N LYS A 365 16.20 25.70 48.98
CA LYS A 365 17.54 25.35 48.51
C LYS A 365 17.65 23.86 48.18
N CYS A 366 17.17 22.98 49.06
CA CYS A 366 17.17 21.55 48.81
C CYS A 366 16.34 21.17 47.58
N ALA A 367 15.17 21.78 47.40
CA ALA A 367 14.32 21.57 46.22
C ALA A 367 14.99 22.08 44.93
N TYR A 368 15.68 23.22 44.99
CA TYR A 368 16.45 23.77 43.89
C TYR A 368 17.60 22.84 43.48
N GLU A 369 18.43 22.43 44.45
CA GLU A 369 19.58 21.55 44.21
C GLU A 369 19.15 20.20 43.63
N ALA A 370 18.08 19.60 44.17
CA ALA A 370 17.55 18.33 43.66
C ALA A 370 17.12 18.44 42.18
N LYS A 371 16.40 19.50 41.81
CA LYS A 371 16.02 19.75 40.41
C LYS A 371 17.21 20.07 39.53
N LEU A 372 18.15 20.89 40.02
CA LEU A 372 19.35 21.25 39.26
C LEU A 372 20.20 20.02 38.97
N ILE A 373 20.43 19.14 39.96
CA ILE A 373 21.13 17.86 39.77
C ILE A 373 20.38 16.98 38.78
N SER A 374 19.04 16.93 38.85
CA SER A 374 18.24 16.21 37.85
C SER A 374 18.42 16.76 36.43
N TYR A 375 18.54 18.08 36.27
CA TYR A 375 18.78 18.69 34.97
C TYR A 375 20.23 18.55 34.49
N ILE A 376 21.20 18.50 35.38
CA ILE A 376 22.60 18.24 35.01
C ILE A 376 22.80 16.77 34.61
N THR A 377 22.12 15.84 35.30
CA THR A 377 22.19 14.41 34.98
C THR A 377 21.44 14.05 33.70
N LYS A 378 20.33 14.75 33.41
CA LYS A 378 19.61 14.66 32.13
C LYS A 378 19.29 16.05 31.62
N THR A 379 20.20 16.60 30.79
CA THR A 379 20.07 17.96 30.23
C THR A 379 18.75 18.10 29.46
N PRO A 380 17.80 18.92 29.94
CA PRO A 380 16.58 19.14 29.19
C PRO A 380 16.88 19.86 27.88
N ARG A 381 16.20 19.44 26.81
CA ARG A 381 16.23 20.13 25.53
C ARG A 381 15.10 21.14 25.47
N TYR A 382 15.33 22.23 24.75
CA TYR A 382 14.23 23.08 24.34
C TYR A 382 13.39 22.29 23.34
N PRO A 383 12.10 22.00 23.61
CA PRO A 383 11.34 21.12 22.75
C PRO A 383 11.26 21.69 21.32
N GLY A 384 11.59 20.84 20.35
CA GLY A 384 11.25 21.05 18.95
C GLY A 384 9.75 21.29 18.78
N ALA A 385 9.31 21.66 17.57
CA ALA A 385 7.88 21.73 17.32
C ALA A 385 7.28 20.31 17.48
N LEU A 386 6.26 20.19 18.33
CA LEU A 386 5.55 18.92 18.60
C LEU A 386 4.20 18.85 17.88
N THR A 387 3.73 19.96 17.32
CA THR A 387 2.47 20.04 16.59
C THR A 387 2.62 20.84 15.30
N ILE A 388 1.72 20.62 14.33
CA ILE A 388 1.71 21.39 13.09
C ILE A 388 1.43 22.87 13.37
N ARG A 389 0.64 23.17 14.41
CA ARG A 389 0.41 24.55 14.86
C ARG A 389 1.70 25.24 15.31
N GLU A 390 2.54 24.55 16.08
CA GLU A 390 3.84 25.10 16.50
C GLU A 390 4.80 25.30 15.32
N LEU A 391 4.77 24.41 14.31
CA LEU A 391 5.52 24.62 13.07
C LEU A 391 5.11 25.92 12.38
N ARG A 392 3.80 26.19 12.34
CA ARG A 392 3.25 27.43 11.76
C ARG A 392 3.59 28.67 12.59
N GLU A 393 3.43 28.61 13.91
CA GLU A 393 3.75 29.73 14.81
C GLU A 393 5.25 30.08 14.78
N ARG A 394 6.12 29.09 14.60
CA ARG A 394 7.58 29.27 14.49
C ARG A 394 8.06 29.48 13.05
N ASN A 395 7.17 29.48 12.05
CA ASN A 395 7.47 29.59 10.63
C ASN A 395 8.56 28.60 10.16
N ILE A 396 8.46 27.35 10.60
CA ILE A 396 9.41 26.28 10.24
C ILE A 396 9.00 25.69 8.89
N THR A 397 9.94 25.67 7.94
CA THR A 397 9.75 25.08 6.62
C THR A 397 9.80 23.56 6.70
N VAL A 398 8.84 22.90 6.07
CA VAL A 398 8.73 21.45 5.96
C VAL A 398 9.12 21.04 4.55
N TYR A 399 10.12 20.17 4.44
CA TYR A 399 10.62 19.72 3.16
C TYR A 399 9.99 18.39 2.74
N HIS A 400 9.71 18.26 1.45
CA HIS A 400 9.19 17.02 0.85
C HIS A 400 9.84 16.79 -0.52
N GLU A 401 9.87 15.54 -0.98
CA GLU A 401 10.42 15.18 -2.31
C GLU A 401 9.39 14.41 -3.15
N HIS A 402 8.81 13.34 -2.59
CA HIS A 402 8.08 12.33 -3.38
C HIS A 402 6.56 12.46 -3.37
N PHE A 403 5.99 13.47 -2.68
CA PHE A 403 4.55 13.58 -2.49
C PHE A 403 3.89 14.68 -3.31
N ASN A 404 2.72 14.36 -3.86
CA ASN A 404 1.79 15.39 -4.33
C ASN A 404 1.17 16.08 -3.11
N THR A 405 1.53 17.34 -2.89
CA THR A 405 1.10 18.13 -1.72
C THR A 405 -0.21 18.87 -1.91
N THR A 406 -0.84 18.77 -3.09
CA THR A 406 -2.08 19.49 -3.43
C THR A 406 -3.24 19.23 -2.48
N GLN A 407 -3.27 18.06 -1.80
CA GLN A 407 -4.33 17.69 -0.86
C GLN A 407 -3.98 18.02 0.61
N MET A 408 -2.79 18.54 0.88
CA MET A 408 -2.27 18.76 2.24
C MET A 408 -2.51 20.18 2.76
N ASN A 409 -3.79 20.59 2.81
CA ASN A 409 -4.20 21.95 3.20
C ASN A 409 -3.65 22.38 4.59
N LYS A 410 -3.40 21.43 5.51
CA LYS A 410 -2.83 21.72 6.83
C LYS A 410 -1.43 22.34 6.76
N LEU A 411 -0.67 22.04 5.70
CA LEU A 411 0.73 22.46 5.52
C LEU A 411 0.88 23.59 4.49
N GLU A 412 -0.22 24.21 4.07
CA GLU A 412 -0.20 25.34 3.14
C GLU A 412 0.70 26.47 3.69
N GLY A 413 1.62 26.94 2.85
CA GLY A 413 2.60 27.98 3.20
C GLY A 413 3.83 27.51 3.98
N LEU A 414 3.90 26.24 4.39
CA LEU A 414 5.06 25.66 5.10
C LEU A 414 5.92 24.75 4.21
N LEU A 415 5.37 24.26 3.09
CA LEU A 415 6.00 23.24 2.26
C LEU A 415 7.01 23.81 1.27
N VAL A 416 8.17 23.16 1.19
CA VAL A 416 9.22 23.45 0.19
C VAL A 416 9.68 22.14 -0.44
N ASN A 417 9.79 22.12 -1.77
CA ASN A 417 10.31 20.95 -2.48
C ASN A 417 11.83 20.84 -2.28
N LEU A 418 12.31 19.68 -1.85
CA LEU A 418 13.75 19.42 -1.74
C LEU A 418 14.27 18.92 -3.10
N TYR A 419 15.31 19.57 -3.63
CA TYR A 419 16.02 19.10 -4.82
C TYR A 419 17.41 18.59 -4.39
N GLY A 420 17.58 17.28 -4.23
CA GLY A 420 18.87 16.66 -3.87
C GLY A 420 18.79 15.17 -3.54
N GLU A 421 19.89 14.43 -3.72
CA GLU A 421 19.95 12.95 -3.64
C GLU A 421 19.89 12.36 -2.22
N THR A 422 20.01 13.17 -1.16
CA THR A 422 20.05 12.65 0.20
C THR A 422 19.34 13.59 1.15
N VAL A 423 18.25 13.10 1.74
CA VAL A 423 17.68 13.65 2.97
C VAL A 423 18.66 13.34 4.10
N ALA A 424 19.75 14.10 4.17
CA ALA A 424 20.57 14.10 5.36
C ALA A 424 19.76 14.84 6.42
N PHE A 425 19.49 14.16 7.54
CA PHE A 425 18.86 14.70 8.75
C PHE A 425 19.77 15.78 9.40
N GLU A 426 20.03 16.88 8.68
CA GLU A 426 20.94 17.98 9.03
C GLU A 426 20.19 19.12 9.76
N GLY A 427 19.23 18.78 10.61
CA GLY A 427 18.37 19.74 11.31
C GLY A 427 17.18 20.29 10.50
N ALA A 428 16.96 19.80 9.28
CA ALA A 428 15.79 20.13 8.47
C ALA A 428 14.54 19.37 8.94
N THR A 429 13.35 19.98 8.84
CA THR A 429 12.06 19.29 9.12
C THR A 429 11.57 18.62 7.85
N ILE A 430 11.28 17.32 7.91
CA ILE A 430 11.05 16.45 6.74
C ILE A 430 9.65 15.84 6.79
N LEU A 431 8.96 15.79 5.66
CA LEU A 431 7.69 15.11 5.45
C LEU A 431 7.93 13.84 4.63
N GLU A 432 7.62 12.68 5.22
CA GLU A 432 7.80 11.38 4.58
C GLU A 432 6.85 10.32 5.18
N ASN A 433 6.76 9.15 4.57
CA ASN A 433 6.08 8.00 5.17
C ASN A 433 6.68 7.71 6.57
N THR A 434 5.80 7.55 7.56
CA THR A 434 6.15 7.36 8.97
C THR A 434 7.05 6.14 9.19
N ILE A 435 6.87 5.07 8.41
CA ILE A 435 7.72 3.87 8.45
C ILE A 435 9.14 4.22 7.96
N ALA A 436 9.25 4.97 6.87
CA ALA A 436 10.54 5.44 6.37
C ALA A 436 11.26 6.29 7.41
N LEU A 437 10.56 7.27 7.99
CA LEU A 437 11.10 8.13 9.05
C LEU A 437 11.59 7.31 10.26
N ASN A 438 10.82 6.31 10.69
CA ASN A 438 11.21 5.42 11.79
C ASN A 438 12.47 4.61 11.45
N ILE A 439 12.56 4.06 10.24
CA ILE A 439 13.73 3.30 9.78
C ILE A 439 14.96 4.22 9.71
N GLU A 440 14.82 5.40 9.13
CA GLU A 440 15.91 6.38 9.02
C GLU A 440 16.39 6.85 10.39
N MET A 441 15.47 7.12 11.33
CA MET A 441 15.82 7.44 12.70
C MET A 441 16.61 6.32 13.40
N LEU A 442 16.27 5.06 13.12
CA LEU A 442 17.00 3.91 13.68
C LEU A 442 18.38 3.74 13.08
N LEU A 443 18.54 3.97 11.78
CA LEU A 443 19.84 3.91 11.11
C LEU A 443 20.76 5.05 11.55
N ASN A 444 20.21 6.26 11.72
CA ASN A 444 20.96 7.43 12.19
C ASN A 444 21.19 7.44 13.71
N GLY A 445 20.42 6.67 14.47
CA GLY A 445 20.50 6.58 15.94
C GLY A 445 21.65 5.71 16.48
N ILE A 446 22.59 5.29 15.63
CA ILE A 446 23.66 4.33 15.99
C ILE A 446 24.83 5.02 16.74
N GLU A 447 24.92 6.34 16.77
CA GLU A 447 25.90 7.04 17.62
C GLU A 447 25.32 7.43 18.99
N GLY A 448 25.42 6.52 19.95
CA GLY A 448 25.42 6.85 21.39
C GLY A 448 24.07 7.17 22.02
N LEU A 449 23.50 6.17 22.70
CA LEU A 449 22.63 6.26 23.88
C LEU A 449 21.73 7.53 24.02
N TYR A 450 20.45 7.35 23.69
CA TYR A 450 19.26 8.07 24.22
C TYR A 450 18.76 9.35 23.59
N ASP A 451 19.37 9.89 22.54
CA ASP A 451 18.88 11.14 21.98
C ASP A 451 18.83 11.09 20.45
N THR A 452 17.75 10.52 19.91
CA THR A 452 17.47 10.67 18.48
C THR A 452 17.42 12.18 18.18
N PRO A 453 18.16 12.66 17.16
CA PRO A 453 18.19 14.08 16.84
C PRO A 453 16.83 14.59 16.34
N TYR A 454 15.87 13.68 16.15
CA TYR A 454 14.56 13.91 15.59
C TYR A 454 13.45 13.30 16.43
N ASN A 455 12.29 13.94 16.36
CA ASN A 455 11.00 13.49 16.87
C ASN A 455 10.01 13.46 15.71
N ILE A 456 9.31 12.35 15.55
CA ILE A 456 8.16 12.28 14.64
C ILE A 456 6.96 12.90 15.35
N LEU A 457 6.27 13.80 14.68
CA LEU A 457 5.05 14.41 15.22
C LEU A 457 3.98 13.33 15.41
N GLU A 458 3.26 13.39 16.54
CA GLU A 458 2.09 12.52 16.77
C GLU A 458 0.93 12.85 15.83
N GLU A 459 0.88 14.09 15.30
CA GLU A 459 -0.15 14.49 14.34
C GLU A 459 0.17 13.96 12.93
N ILE A 460 -0.64 13.00 12.48
CA ILE A 460 -0.59 12.49 11.11
C ILE A 460 -1.10 13.58 10.16
N VAL A 461 -0.33 13.83 9.10
CA VAL A 461 -0.66 14.85 8.09
C VAL A 461 -1.72 14.32 7.13
N PHE A 462 -1.51 13.09 6.65
CA PHE A 462 -2.32 12.46 5.63
C PHE A 462 -2.23 10.94 5.75
N GLU A 463 -3.32 10.27 5.44
CA GLU A 463 -3.39 8.81 5.35
C GLU A 463 -3.86 8.44 3.95
N MET A 464 -3.19 7.46 3.35
CA MET A 464 -3.48 7.06 1.99
C MET A 464 -3.36 5.56 1.80
N LEU A 465 -4.20 5.02 0.91
CA LEU A 465 -4.18 3.61 0.57
C LEU A 465 -3.25 3.40 -0.63
N PRO A 466 -2.17 2.60 -0.50
CA PRO A 466 -1.35 2.24 -1.63
C PRO A 466 -1.99 1.12 -2.46
N PHE A 467 -1.48 0.92 -3.67
CA PHE A 467 -1.92 -0.12 -4.58
C PHE A 467 -0.75 -0.77 -5.33
N TYR A 468 -0.82 -2.08 -5.54
CA TYR A 468 0.02 -2.79 -6.51
C TYR A 468 -0.58 -2.69 -7.90
N SER A 469 0.24 -2.57 -8.93
CA SER A 469 -0.22 -2.44 -10.32
C SER A 469 0.03 -3.74 -11.09
N PHE A 470 -1.00 -4.29 -11.71
CA PHE A 470 -0.93 -5.48 -12.56
C PHE A 470 -1.09 -5.11 -14.02
N HIS A 471 -0.46 -5.88 -14.91
CA HIS A 471 -0.68 -5.72 -16.33
C HIS A 471 -2.16 -6.02 -16.68
N PRO A 472 -2.80 -5.27 -17.59
CA PRO A 472 -4.22 -5.46 -17.94
C PRO A 472 -4.63 -6.87 -18.37
N LYS A 473 -3.66 -7.63 -18.88
CA LYS A 473 -3.82 -9.01 -19.36
C LYS A 473 -3.10 -10.02 -18.45
N SER A 474 -2.89 -9.68 -17.19
CA SER A 474 -2.26 -10.55 -16.21
C SER A 474 -3.32 -11.42 -15.51
N PRO A 475 -3.26 -12.76 -15.60
CA PRO A 475 -4.29 -13.63 -15.04
C PRO A 475 -4.16 -13.80 -13.51
N ILE A 476 -3.07 -13.29 -12.89
CA ILE A 476 -2.76 -13.51 -11.48
C ILE A 476 -3.39 -12.49 -10.52
N ARG A 477 -3.97 -11.39 -11.04
CA ARG A 477 -4.46 -10.27 -10.23
C ARG A 477 -5.50 -10.70 -9.19
N GLU A 478 -6.54 -11.42 -9.63
CA GLU A 478 -7.64 -11.87 -8.78
C GLU A 478 -7.19 -12.95 -7.76
N PRO A 479 -6.44 -14.01 -8.16
CA PRO A 479 -5.85 -14.93 -7.20
C PRO A 479 -4.95 -14.26 -6.18
N PHE A 480 -4.15 -13.27 -6.60
CA PHE A 480 -3.28 -12.52 -5.71
C PHE A 480 -4.09 -11.72 -4.69
N LEU A 481 -5.15 -11.03 -5.09
CA LEU A 481 -6.03 -10.31 -4.17
C LEU A 481 -6.60 -11.24 -3.09
N GLN A 482 -7.10 -12.41 -3.46
CA GLN A 482 -7.62 -13.39 -2.52
C GLN A 482 -6.54 -13.95 -1.59
N PHE A 483 -5.34 -14.20 -2.13
CA PHE A 483 -4.19 -14.62 -1.34
C PHE A 483 -3.77 -13.54 -0.34
N TYR A 484 -3.65 -12.30 -0.80
CA TYR A 484 -3.19 -11.18 0.02
C TYR A 484 -4.16 -10.87 1.15
N GLN A 485 -5.48 -10.98 0.91
CA GLN A 485 -6.48 -10.92 1.99
C GLN A 485 -6.21 -11.96 3.09
N ARG A 486 -5.96 -13.22 2.71
CA ARG A 486 -5.64 -14.28 3.68
C ARG A 486 -4.30 -14.03 4.39
N ALA A 487 -3.29 -13.56 3.67
CA ALA A 487 -1.99 -13.24 4.25
C ALA A 487 -2.08 -12.08 5.25
N PHE A 488 -2.90 -11.08 4.95
CA PHE A 488 -3.20 -9.95 5.83
C PHE A 488 -3.99 -10.39 7.07
N GLU A 489 -5.04 -11.20 6.91
CA GLU A 489 -5.81 -11.78 8.02
C GLU A 489 -4.94 -12.65 8.95
N ALA A 490 -3.92 -13.32 8.39
CA ALA A 490 -2.93 -14.08 9.15
C ALA A 490 -1.89 -13.19 9.87
N GLY A 491 -1.89 -11.87 9.65
CA GLY A 491 -0.95 -10.93 10.26
C GLY A 491 0.47 -10.99 9.69
N LEU A 492 0.68 -11.58 8.51
CA LEU A 492 2.01 -11.71 7.90
C LEU A 492 2.68 -10.35 7.59
N PRO A 493 1.98 -9.36 7.00
CA PRO A 493 2.55 -8.04 6.75
C PRO A 493 3.13 -7.40 8.02
N LEU A 494 2.33 -7.34 9.09
CA LEU A 494 2.73 -6.78 10.38
C LEU A 494 3.94 -7.51 10.98
N HIS A 495 3.99 -8.84 10.83
CA HIS A 495 5.14 -9.62 11.28
C HIS A 495 6.42 -9.28 10.50
N TRP A 496 6.34 -9.16 9.18
CA TRP A 496 7.49 -8.81 8.35
C TRP A 496 7.96 -7.38 8.55
N GLU A 497 7.03 -6.45 8.77
CA GLU A 497 7.34 -5.05 9.09
C GLU A 497 8.17 -4.93 10.37
N GLN A 498 7.89 -5.74 11.39
CA GLN A 498 8.62 -5.72 12.67
C GLN A 498 10.03 -6.32 12.61
N GLN A 499 10.34 -7.18 11.63
CA GLN A 499 11.62 -7.90 11.59
C GLN A 499 12.84 -6.99 11.33
N PRO A 500 12.83 -6.05 10.37
CA PRO A 500 13.91 -5.09 10.18
C PRO A 500 14.30 -4.39 11.48
N PHE A 501 13.31 -3.90 12.25
CA PHE A 501 13.51 -3.23 13.53
C PHE A 501 14.24 -4.10 14.57
N GLN A 502 13.99 -5.42 14.55
CA GLN A 502 14.68 -6.35 15.44
C GLN A 502 16.15 -6.53 15.02
N VAL A 503 16.42 -6.66 13.72
CA VAL A 503 17.79 -6.86 13.22
C VAL A 503 18.66 -5.65 13.52
N THR A 504 18.18 -4.42 13.27
CA THR A 504 18.95 -3.20 13.55
C THR A 504 19.29 -3.05 15.04
N LYS A 505 18.39 -3.49 15.92
CA LYS A 505 18.61 -3.48 17.38
C LYS A 505 19.65 -4.52 17.82
N PHE A 506 19.78 -5.63 17.11
CA PHE A 506 20.78 -6.66 17.41
C PHE A 506 22.17 -6.30 16.87
N THR A 507 22.28 -5.72 15.68
CA THR A 507 23.58 -5.23 15.16
C THR A 507 24.14 -4.09 16.00
N SER A 508 23.31 -3.14 16.44
CA SER A 508 23.77 -2.05 17.31
C SER A 508 24.26 -2.53 18.68
N LEU A 509 23.69 -3.63 19.21
CA LEU A 509 24.21 -4.26 20.42
C LEU A 509 25.58 -4.91 20.18
N LEU A 510 25.77 -5.63 19.07
CA LEU A 510 27.05 -6.28 18.75
C LEU A 510 28.17 -5.26 18.51
N ASP A 511 27.92 -4.20 17.75
CA ASP A 511 28.91 -3.13 17.52
C ASP A 511 29.29 -2.39 18.81
N SER A 512 28.36 -2.30 19.77
CA SER A 512 28.65 -1.73 21.09
C SER A 512 29.53 -2.62 21.99
N PHE A 513 29.59 -3.94 21.72
CA PHE A 513 30.48 -4.86 22.42
C PHE A 513 31.90 -4.85 21.84
N ASP A 514 32.07 -4.65 20.53
CA ASP A 514 33.37 -4.59 19.87
C ASP A 514 34.14 -3.27 20.14
N HIS A 515 33.53 -2.30 20.83
CA HIS A 515 34.20 -1.09 21.34
C HIS A 515 34.61 -1.18 22.83
N PHE A 516 34.43 -2.35 23.46
CA PHE A 516 34.84 -2.62 24.84
C PHE A 516 35.96 -3.67 24.98
N GLU A 517 36.54 -4.15 23.88
CA GLU A 517 37.86 -4.80 23.84
C GLU A 517 38.93 -3.85 23.29
#